data_AF-A0A630TCU0-F1
#
_entry.id   AF-A0A630TCU0-F1
#
_cell.length_a   1.000
_cell.length_b   1.000
_cell.length_c   1.000
_cell.angle_alpha   90.00
_cell.angle_beta   90.00
_cell.angle_gamma   90.00
#
_symmetry.space_group_name_H-M   'P 1'
#
loop_
_entity.id
_entity.type
_entity.pdbx_description
1 polymer ?
#
loop_
_entity_poly.entity_id
_entity_poly.type
_entity_poly.pdbx_seq_one_letter_code
_entity_poly.pdbx_strand_id
1 'polypeptide(L)'
;MLYIFDLGNVIVDIDFNRVLGVWSDLSRVPLASLKQKFTMGETFHQHERGEITDEAFAEAFCHEMALSLSYEQFAHGWQAVFVGLRPEVIAIMHKLREQGHRVVVLSNTNRLHTHFWPEEYPEVRAAADHIYLSQDLGMRKPEARIYQHVLQKEGFSAADAVFFDDNADNIEGANQLGITSVLVKDKATIPDYFAKLLC
;
A
#
# COMPACT_ATOMS: atom_id res chain seq x y z
N MET A 1 15.59 -6.90 -15.12
CA MET A 1 14.15 -6.73 -14.91
C MET A 1 13.94 -5.98 -13.61
N LEU A 2 12.99 -5.05 -13.61
CA LEU A 2 12.49 -4.35 -12.43
C LEU A 2 11.21 -5.04 -11.96
N TYR A 3 11.12 -5.38 -10.68
CA TYR A 3 9.91 -5.90 -10.05
C TYR A 3 9.42 -4.90 -9.02
N ILE A 4 8.18 -4.44 -9.21
CA ILE A 4 7.51 -3.45 -8.38
C ILE A 4 6.40 -4.17 -7.63
N PHE A 5 6.44 -4.16 -6.31
CA PHE A 5 5.41 -4.77 -5.48
C PHE A 5 4.62 -3.68 -4.74
N ASP A 6 3.30 -3.77 -4.75
CA ASP A 6 2.50 -3.09 -3.74
C ASP A 6 2.77 -3.66 -2.34
N LEU A 7 2.42 -2.89 -1.31
CA LEU A 7 2.56 -3.29 0.08
C LEU A 7 1.30 -3.99 0.61
N GLY A 8 0.17 -3.28 0.59
CA GLY A 8 -1.09 -3.73 1.21
C GLY A 8 -1.71 -4.88 0.42
N ASN A 9 -2.12 -5.95 1.10
CA ASN A 9 -2.67 -7.17 0.48
C ASN A 9 -1.79 -7.83 -0.59
N VAL A 10 -0.53 -7.42 -0.71
CA VAL A 10 0.48 -8.00 -1.59
C VAL A 10 1.65 -8.55 -0.78
N ILE A 11 2.34 -7.70 -0.01
CA ILE A 11 3.43 -8.12 0.90
C ILE A 11 2.92 -8.29 2.34
N VAL A 12 1.99 -7.44 2.77
CA VAL A 12 1.42 -7.44 4.12
C VAL A 12 -0.10 -7.47 4.02
N ASP A 13 -0.75 -8.41 4.72
CA ASP A 13 -2.20 -8.43 4.84
C ASP A 13 -2.68 -7.21 5.63
N ILE A 14 -3.67 -6.49 5.10
CA ILE A 14 -4.28 -5.33 5.75
C ILE A 14 -5.80 -5.54 5.91
N ASP A 15 -6.37 -5.05 7.01
CA ASP A 15 -7.80 -5.15 7.27
C ASP A 15 -8.35 -3.90 7.96
N PHE A 16 -8.99 -3.03 7.18
CA PHE A 16 -9.66 -1.84 7.69
C PHE A 16 -10.83 -2.16 8.64
N ASN A 17 -11.39 -3.37 8.65
CA ASN A 17 -12.41 -3.71 9.65
C ASN A 17 -11.85 -3.69 11.08
N ARG A 18 -10.54 -3.94 11.25
CA ARG A 18 -9.87 -3.83 12.55
C ARG A 18 -9.83 -2.38 13.02
N VAL A 19 -9.47 -1.47 12.11
CA VAL A 19 -9.50 0.00 12.35
C VAL A 19 -10.88 0.44 12.78
N LEU A 20 -11.90 0.06 11.99
CA LEU A 20 -13.29 0.42 12.29
C LEU A 20 -13.79 -0.21 13.60
N GLY A 21 -13.31 -1.39 13.97
CA GLY A 21 -13.60 -2.03 15.25
C GLY A 21 -13.08 -1.21 16.43
N VAL A 22 -11.81 -0.80 16.38
CA VAL A 22 -11.21 0.05 17.42
C VAL A 22 -11.95 1.40 17.52
N TRP A 23 -12.24 2.03 16.39
CA TRP A 23 -13.00 3.29 16.39
C TRP A 23 -14.43 3.13 16.87
N SER A 24 -15.11 2.01 16.56
CA SER A 24 -16.43 1.67 17.08
C SER A 24 -16.40 1.59 18.61
N ASP A 25 -15.39 0.92 19.17
CA ASP A 25 -15.26 0.76 20.62
C ASP A 25 -14.97 2.09 21.33
N LEU A 26 -14.10 2.93 20.76
CA LEU A 26 -13.72 4.23 21.31
C LEU A 26 -14.83 5.29 21.19
N SER A 27 -15.51 5.34 20.04
CA SER A 27 -16.54 6.35 19.75
C SER A 27 -17.95 5.94 20.17
N ARG A 28 -18.17 4.64 20.47
CA ARG A 28 -19.49 4.03 20.70
C ARG A 28 -20.43 4.07 19.49
N VAL A 29 -19.93 4.41 18.30
CA VAL A 29 -20.69 4.32 17.05
C VAL A 29 -20.68 2.86 16.58
N PRO A 30 -21.83 2.25 16.23
CA PRO A 30 -21.88 0.86 15.79
C PRO A 30 -20.97 0.58 14.58
N LEU A 31 -20.19 -0.49 14.64
CA LEU A 31 -19.31 -0.94 13.55
C LEU A 31 -20.03 -1.01 12.19
N ALA A 32 -21.27 -1.50 12.15
CA ALA A 32 -22.04 -1.58 10.91
C ALA A 32 -22.28 -0.19 10.28
N SER A 33 -22.55 0.83 11.10
CA SER A 33 -22.71 2.22 10.63
C SER A 33 -21.40 2.79 10.12
N LEU A 34 -20.28 2.48 10.78
CA LEU A 34 -18.96 2.90 10.29
C LEU A 34 -18.63 2.23 8.96
N LYS A 35 -18.84 0.91 8.82
CA LYS A 35 -18.63 0.20 7.56
C LYS A 35 -19.45 0.77 6.40
N GLN A 36 -20.68 1.20 6.66
CA GLN A 36 -21.54 1.78 5.62
C GLN A 36 -21.06 3.16 5.16
N LYS A 37 -20.48 3.96 6.05
CA LYS A 37 -19.99 5.31 5.76
C LYS A 37 -18.55 5.34 5.26
N PHE A 38 -17.76 4.31 5.55
CA PHE A 38 -16.34 4.29 5.26
C PHE A 38 -16.09 4.35 3.75
N THR A 39 -15.50 5.44 3.30
CA THR A 39 -15.13 5.65 1.91
C THR A 39 -13.71 6.17 1.80
N MET A 40 -12.96 5.64 0.83
CA MET A 40 -11.67 6.20 0.44
C MET A 40 -11.92 7.39 -0.51
N GLY A 41 -12.34 8.50 0.07
CA GLY A 41 -12.68 9.73 -0.65
C GLY A 41 -11.48 10.64 -0.93
N GLU A 42 -11.75 11.87 -1.37
CA GLU A 42 -10.70 12.82 -1.75
C GLU A 42 -9.78 13.16 -0.57
N THR A 43 -10.30 13.28 0.64
CA THR A 43 -9.52 13.49 1.87
C THR A 43 -8.45 12.41 2.05
N PHE A 44 -8.79 11.16 1.75
CA PHE A 44 -7.85 10.03 1.79
C PHE A 44 -6.78 10.16 0.70
N HIS A 45 -7.17 10.52 -0.53
CA HIS A 45 -6.23 10.74 -1.63
C HIS A 45 -5.25 11.91 -1.38
N GLN A 46 -5.73 13.01 -0.83
CA GLN A 46 -4.90 14.15 -0.44
C GLN A 46 -3.87 13.75 0.61
N HIS A 47 -4.29 12.96 1.60
CA HIS A 47 -3.38 12.45 2.63
C HIS A 47 -2.33 11.50 2.07
N GLU A 48 -2.73 10.57 1.19
CA GLU A 48 -1.80 9.68 0.50
C GLU A 48 -0.77 10.44 -0.36
N ARG A 49 -1.14 11.60 -0.91
CA ARG A 49 -0.22 12.49 -1.64
C ARG A 49 0.56 13.46 -0.74
N GLY A 50 0.32 13.47 0.57
CA GLY A 50 0.99 14.38 1.50
C GLY A 50 0.57 15.84 1.35
N GLU A 51 -0.61 16.08 0.78
CA GLU A 51 -1.18 17.42 0.56
C GLU A 51 -1.80 18.00 1.83
N ILE A 52 -2.19 17.13 2.78
CA ILE A 52 -2.71 17.49 4.09
C ILE A 52 -1.93 16.79 5.21
N THR A 53 -1.90 17.40 6.39
CA THR A 53 -1.23 16.82 7.57
C THR A 53 -2.04 15.67 8.15
N ASP A 54 -1.41 14.88 9.01
CA ASP A 54 -2.05 13.76 9.70
C ASP A 54 -3.22 14.23 10.59
N GLU A 55 -3.09 15.38 11.24
CA GLU A 55 -4.13 15.99 12.07
C GLU A 55 -5.31 16.50 11.22
N ALA A 56 -5.01 17.16 10.09
CA ALA A 56 -6.04 17.65 9.17
C ALA A 56 -6.82 16.47 8.55
N PHE A 57 -6.12 15.38 8.21
CA PHE A 57 -6.75 14.14 7.76
C PHE A 57 -7.66 13.56 8.85
N ALA A 58 -7.16 13.42 10.09
CA ALA A 58 -7.94 12.87 11.20
C ALA A 58 -9.19 13.72 11.51
N GLU A 59 -9.08 15.05 11.48
CA GLU A 59 -10.20 15.97 11.68
C GLU A 59 -11.26 15.81 10.60
N ALA A 60 -10.86 15.89 9.32
CA ALA A 60 -11.76 15.77 8.19
C ALA A 60 -12.43 14.39 8.14
N PHE A 61 -11.66 13.32 8.35
CA PHE A 61 -12.19 11.95 8.34
C PHE A 61 -13.15 11.71 9.51
N CYS A 62 -12.83 12.20 10.71
CA CYS A 62 -13.75 12.15 11.84
C CYS A 62 -15.05 12.91 11.55
N HIS A 63 -14.97 14.08 10.91
CA HIS A 63 -16.13 14.85 10.51
C HIS A 63 -17.03 14.09 9.51
N GLU A 64 -16.44 13.55 8.44
CA GLU A 64 -17.15 12.75 7.42
C GLU A 64 -17.84 11.52 8.04
N MET A 65 -17.17 10.85 8.98
CA MET A 65 -17.69 9.64 9.62
C MET A 65 -18.64 9.92 10.79
N ALA A 66 -18.75 11.18 11.23
CA ALA A 66 -19.40 11.60 12.47
C ALA A 66 -18.83 10.89 13.72
N LEU A 67 -17.51 10.84 13.81
CA LEU A 67 -16.75 10.29 14.93
C LEU A 67 -16.32 11.42 15.88
N SER A 68 -16.48 11.19 17.19
CA SER A 68 -15.94 12.08 18.24
C SER A 68 -14.70 11.43 18.85
N LEU A 69 -13.60 11.42 18.10
CA LEU A 69 -12.31 10.89 18.53
C LEU A 69 -11.29 12.03 18.67
N SER A 70 -10.39 11.94 19.65
CA SER A 70 -9.17 12.73 19.62
C SER A 70 -8.23 12.25 18.50
N TYR A 71 -7.24 13.05 18.14
CA TYR A 71 -6.22 12.65 17.17
C TYR A 71 -5.50 11.36 17.60
N GLU A 72 -5.17 11.22 18.88
CA GLU A 72 -4.49 10.04 19.43
C GLU A 72 -5.37 8.79 19.34
N GLN A 73 -6.67 8.93 19.61
CA GLN A 73 -7.64 7.84 19.47
C GLN A 73 -7.82 7.43 18.01
N PHE A 74 -7.89 8.41 17.11
CA PHE A 74 -7.94 8.18 15.68
C PHE A 74 -6.70 7.40 15.22
N ALA A 75 -5.51 7.91 15.52
CA ALA A 75 -4.22 7.30 15.17
C ALA A 75 -4.08 5.88 15.74
N HIS A 76 -4.50 5.66 16.99
CA HIS A 76 -4.48 4.34 17.61
C HIS A 76 -5.33 3.32 16.84
N GLY A 77 -6.55 3.70 16.44
CA GLY A 77 -7.37 2.83 15.60
C GLY A 77 -6.77 2.62 14.21
N TRP A 78 -6.21 3.68 13.62
CA TRP A 78 -5.58 3.62 12.29
C TRP A 78 -4.42 2.63 12.22
N GLN A 79 -3.61 2.54 13.28
CA GLN A 79 -2.50 1.60 13.39
C GLN A 79 -2.94 0.13 13.40
N ALA A 80 -4.19 -0.17 13.75
CA ALA A 80 -4.71 -1.54 13.83
C ALA A 80 -4.89 -2.22 12.45
N VAL A 81 -4.63 -1.51 11.35
CA VAL A 81 -4.85 -1.96 9.98
C VAL A 81 -4.00 -3.17 9.59
N PHE A 82 -2.78 -3.27 10.11
CA PHE A 82 -1.86 -4.34 9.71
C PHE A 82 -2.22 -5.67 10.40
N VAL A 83 -2.24 -6.75 9.60
CA VAL A 83 -2.59 -8.10 10.07
C VAL A 83 -1.36 -8.99 10.16
N GLY A 84 -0.56 -9.04 9.10
CA GLY A 84 0.65 -9.86 9.09
C GLY A 84 1.35 -9.93 7.75
N LEU A 85 2.63 -10.25 7.81
CA LEU A 85 3.50 -10.42 6.66
C LEU A 85 3.15 -11.68 5.85
N ARG A 86 3.34 -11.61 4.53
CA ARG A 86 3.33 -12.77 3.62
C ARG A 86 4.76 -13.27 3.39
N PRO A 87 5.27 -14.21 4.22
CA PRO A 87 6.67 -14.63 4.17
C PRO A 87 7.08 -15.23 2.81
N GLU A 88 6.14 -15.84 2.09
CA GLU A 88 6.35 -16.36 0.74
C GLU A 88 6.71 -15.27 -0.27
N VAL A 89 6.11 -14.08 -0.16
CA VAL A 89 6.41 -12.94 -1.04
C VAL A 89 7.78 -12.36 -0.70
N ILE A 90 8.11 -12.26 0.60
CA ILE A 90 9.44 -11.84 1.06
C ILE A 90 10.54 -12.78 0.55
N ALA A 91 10.33 -14.09 0.63
CA ALA A 91 11.28 -15.07 0.11
C ALA A 91 11.49 -14.92 -1.41
N ILE A 92 10.42 -14.63 -2.16
CA ILE A 92 10.49 -14.35 -3.59
C ILE A 92 11.28 -13.06 -3.86
N MET A 93 11.01 -11.98 -3.13
CA MET A 93 11.74 -10.71 -3.27
C MET A 93 13.26 -10.89 -3.06
N HIS A 94 13.66 -11.64 -2.02
CA HIS A 94 15.07 -11.98 -1.81
C HIS A 94 15.66 -12.78 -2.97
N LYS A 95 14.96 -13.83 -3.43
CA LYS A 95 15.43 -14.66 -4.55
C LYS A 95 15.61 -13.86 -5.84
N LEU A 96 14.71 -12.92 -6.14
CA LEU A 96 14.82 -12.05 -7.31
C LEU A 96 16.08 -11.17 -7.23
N ARG A 97 16.40 -10.64 -6.05
CA ARG A 97 17.62 -9.83 -5.84
C ARG A 97 18.89 -10.66 -5.95
N GLU A 98 18.89 -11.87 -5.40
CA GLU A 98 20.01 -12.82 -5.56
C GLU A 98 20.27 -13.17 -7.03
N GLN A 99 19.23 -13.16 -7.87
CA GLN A 99 19.32 -13.33 -9.33
C GLN A 99 19.76 -12.06 -10.08
N GLY A 100 20.04 -10.96 -9.38
CA GLY A 100 20.47 -9.70 -9.97
C GLY A 100 19.34 -8.84 -10.52
N HIS A 101 18.08 -9.13 -10.16
CA HIS A 101 16.95 -8.26 -10.48
C HIS A 101 16.82 -7.10 -9.50
N ARG A 102 16.21 -6.01 -9.97
CA ARG A 102 15.90 -4.87 -9.13
C ARG A 102 14.51 -5.06 -8.52
N VAL A 103 14.39 -4.97 -7.21
CA VAL A 103 13.12 -5.19 -6.49
C VAL A 103 12.79 -3.95 -5.68
N VAL A 104 11.63 -3.36 -5.92
CA VAL A 104 11.18 -2.16 -5.22
C VAL A 104 9.75 -2.30 -4.73
N VAL A 105 9.41 -1.57 -3.69
CA VAL A 105 8.03 -1.43 -3.21
C VAL A 105 7.47 -0.10 -3.67
N LEU A 106 6.22 -0.08 -4.13
CA LEU A 106 5.47 1.13 -4.47
C LEU A 106 4.12 1.11 -3.76
N SER A 107 3.98 1.93 -2.72
CA SER A 107 2.83 1.91 -1.82
C SER A 107 2.12 3.26 -1.78
N ASN A 108 0.80 3.23 -1.90
CA ASN A 108 -0.02 4.34 -1.43
C ASN A 108 -0.13 4.21 0.09
N THR A 109 0.44 5.17 0.81
CA THR A 109 0.47 5.15 2.28
C THR A 109 0.54 6.56 2.84
N ASN A 110 0.58 6.65 4.17
CA ASN A 110 0.66 7.90 4.90
C ASN A 110 1.48 7.78 6.19
N ARG A 111 1.95 8.92 6.70
CA ARG A 111 2.89 9.05 7.82
C ARG A 111 2.40 8.40 9.10
N LEU A 112 1.08 8.40 9.35
CA LEU A 112 0.47 7.69 10.46
C LEU A 112 0.80 6.18 10.45
N HIS A 113 0.89 5.57 9.26
CA HIS A 113 1.36 4.20 9.12
C HIS A 113 2.89 4.10 9.09
N THR A 114 3.60 5.06 8.47
CA THR A 114 5.06 4.96 8.26
C THR A 114 5.91 5.16 9.50
N HIS A 115 5.38 5.71 10.59
CA HIS A 115 6.08 5.66 11.87
C HIS A 115 6.08 4.25 12.49
N PHE A 116 5.11 3.41 12.13
CA PHE A 116 4.87 2.12 12.77
C PHE A 116 5.39 0.95 11.92
N TRP A 117 5.04 0.93 10.62
CA TRP A 117 5.33 -0.23 9.78
C TRP A 117 6.83 -0.52 9.55
N PRO A 118 7.77 0.45 9.46
CA PRO A 118 9.19 0.13 9.27
C PRO A 118 9.83 -0.54 10.49
N GLU A 119 9.31 -0.27 11.69
CA GLU A 119 9.77 -0.93 12.92
C GLU A 119 9.12 -2.32 13.07
N GLU A 120 7.86 -2.48 12.66
CA GLU A 120 7.14 -3.76 12.72
C GLU A 120 7.54 -4.76 11.63
N TYR A 121 7.93 -4.27 10.44
CA TYR A 121 8.25 -5.11 9.28
C TYR A 121 9.64 -4.81 8.70
N PRO A 122 10.73 -4.96 9.49
CA PRO A 122 12.10 -4.79 9.01
C PRO A 122 12.43 -5.72 7.83
N GLU A 123 11.75 -6.86 7.71
CA GLU A 123 11.88 -7.81 6.61
C GLU A 123 11.51 -7.20 5.26
N VAL A 124 10.50 -6.33 5.20
CA VAL A 124 10.11 -5.66 3.95
C VAL A 124 11.23 -4.74 3.48
N ARG A 125 11.81 -3.95 4.40
CA ARG A 125 12.95 -3.08 4.12
C ARG A 125 14.18 -3.89 3.72
N ALA A 126 14.41 -5.03 4.34
CA ALA A 126 15.53 -5.91 4.02
C ALA A 126 15.36 -6.60 2.67
N ALA A 127 14.11 -6.85 2.23
CA ALA A 127 13.79 -7.55 0.99
C ALA A 127 13.74 -6.65 -0.25
N ALA A 128 13.58 -5.34 -0.09
CA ALA A 128 13.52 -4.38 -1.19
C ALA A 128 14.82 -3.58 -1.36
N ASP A 129 15.15 -3.20 -2.59
CA ASP A 129 16.24 -2.29 -2.90
C ASP A 129 15.86 -0.82 -2.69
N HIS A 130 14.58 -0.49 -2.85
CA HIS A 130 14.02 0.83 -2.56
C HIS A 130 12.53 0.70 -2.23
N ILE A 131 12.03 1.64 -1.42
CA ILE A 131 10.61 1.74 -1.06
C ILE A 131 10.12 3.13 -1.46
N TYR A 132 9.19 3.19 -2.39
CA TYR A 132 8.53 4.40 -2.88
C TYR A 132 7.19 4.57 -2.18
N LEU A 133 7.04 5.67 -1.45
CA LEU A 133 5.85 5.99 -0.67
C LEU A 133 5.15 7.20 -1.27
N SER A 134 3.85 7.07 -1.55
CA SER A 134 3.06 8.12 -2.21
C SER A 134 3.21 9.51 -1.56
N GLN A 135 3.22 9.54 -0.22
CA GLN A 135 3.25 10.79 0.54
C GLN A 135 4.58 11.52 0.42
N ASP A 136 5.69 10.79 0.28
CA ASP A 136 7.02 11.38 0.08
C ASP A 136 7.20 11.87 -1.37
N LEU A 137 6.47 11.28 -2.32
CA LEU A 137 6.55 11.62 -3.74
C LEU A 137 5.59 12.74 -4.16
N GLY A 138 4.54 13.00 -3.39
CA GLY A 138 3.46 13.92 -3.82
C GLY A 138 2.59 13.33 -4.93
N MET A 139 2.55 12.01 -5.06
CA MET A 139 1.92 11.27 -6.16
C MET A 139 1.30 10.00 -5.61
N ARG A 140 0.23 9.50 -6.21
CA ARG A 140 -0.37 8.21 -5.80
C ARG A 140 -0.68 7.33 -7.00
N LYS A 141 -0.71 6.02 -6.82
CA LYS A 141 -1.34 5.10 -7.77
C LYS A 141 -2.86 5.39 -7.80
N PRO A 142 -3.54 5.39 -8.96
CA PRO A 142 -3.07 4.96 -10.28
C PRO A 142 -2.54 6.10 -11.19
N GLU A 143 -2.09 7.23 -10.64
CA GLU A 143 -1.64 8.36 -11.46
C GLU A 143 -0.39 7.99 -12.28
N ALA A 144 -0.44 8.15 -13.60
CA ALA A 144 0.65 7.79 -14.51
C ALA A 144 2.04 8.31 -14.05
N ARG A 145 2.08 9.52 -13.46
CA ARG A 145 3.31 10.16 -12.98
C ARG A 145 4.06 9.35 -11.93
N ILE A 146 3.38 8.56 -11.08
CA ILE A 146 4.07 7.80 -10.04
C ILE A 146 4.87 6.63 -10.62
N TYR A 147 4.30 5.93 -11.60
CA TYR A 147 4.97 4.83 -12.29
C TYR A 147 6.12 5.35 -13.15
N GLN A 148 5.90 6.45 -13.88
CA GLN A 148 6.94 7.13 -14.65
C GLN A 148 8.11 7.56 -13.77
N HIS A 149 7.82 8.10 -12.57
CA HIS A 149 8.84 8.45 -11.59
C HIS A 149 9.68 7.23 -11.19
N VAL A 150 9.04 6.11 -10.83
CA VAL A 150 9.75 4.87 -10.46
C VAL A 150 10.61 4.35 -11.60
N LEU A 151 10.07 4.24 -12.82
CA LEU A 151 10.84 3.81 -13.99
C LEU A 151 12.06 4.70 -14.24
N GLN A 152 11.89 6.03 -14.16
CA GLN A 152 12.98 6.97 -14.35
C GLN A 152 14.05 6.85 -13.26
N LYS A 153 13.65 6.73 -11.99
CA LYS A 153 14.59 6.63 -10.86
C LYS A 153 15.37 5.33 -10.87
N GLU A 154 14.73 4.23 -11.26
CA GLU A 154 15.36 2.92 -11.34
C GLU A 154 16.12 2.72 -12.66
N GLY A 155 15.88 3.57 -13.67
CA GLY A 155 16.55 3.50 -14.98
C GLY A 155 16.06 2.35 -15.86
N PHE A 156 14.80 1.95 -15.73
CA PHE A 156 14.20 0.86 -16.50
C PHE A 156 13.16 1.38 -17.51
N SER A 157 13.03 0.66 -18.63
CA SER A 157 11.90 0.83 -19.53
C SER A 157 10.66 0.13 -18.97
N ALA A 158 9.46 0.53 -19.39
CA ALA A 158 8.22 -0.14 -18.97
C ALA A 158 8.18 -1.63 -19.41
N ALA A 159 8.76 -1.95 -20.56
CA ALA A 159 8.87 -3.32 -21.06
C ALA A 159 9.80 -4.20 -20.20
N ASP A 160 10.71 -3.57 -19.44
CA ASP A 160 11.61 -4.24 -18.50
C ASP A 160 11.13 -4.12 -17.04
N ALA A 161 9.82 -3.93 -16.84
CA ALA A 161 9.19 -3.84 -15.53
C ALA A 161 7.97 -4.76 -15.40
N VAL A 162 7.84 -5.36 -14.22
CA VAL A 162 6.65 -6.12 -13.78
C VAL A 162 6.10 -5.50 -12.50
N PHE A 163 4.79 -5.28 -12.45
CA PHE A 163 4.11 -4.68 -11.31
C PHE A 163 3.04 -5.61 -10.72
N PHE A 164 3.03 -5.76 -9.39
CA PHE A 164 2.04 -6.55 -8.65
C PHE A 164 1.24 -5.65 -7.71
N ASP A 165 -0.08 -5.66 -7.84
CA ASP A 165 -0.99 -4.84 -7.03
C ASP A 165 -2.35 -5.55 -6.90
N ASP A 166 -3.05 -5.39 -5.79
CA ASP A 166 -4.37 -5.98 -5.56
C ASP A 166 -5.52 -5.13 -6.12
N ASN A 167 -5.24 -3.88 -6.52
CA ASN A 167 -6.22 -2.93 -7.02
C ASN A 167 -6.22 -2.86 -8.56
N ALA A 168 -7.39 -3.09 -9.17
CA ALA A 168 -7.55 -3.11 -10.63
C ALA A 168 -7.25 -1.76 -11.31
N ASP A 169 -7.55 -0.63 -10.68
CA ASP A 169 -7.27 0.70 -11.24
C ASP A 169 -5.77 0.97 -11.27
N ASN A 170 -5.02 0.50 -10.26
CA ASN A 170 -3.56 0.57 -10.23
C ASN A 170 -2.94 -0.27 -11.35
N ILE A 171 -3.48 -1.47 -11.58
CA ILE A 171 -3.06 -2.35 -12.67
C ILE A 171 -3.32 -1.68 -14.04
N GLU A 172 -4.50 -1.07 -14.21
CA GLU A 172 -4.85 -0.37 -15.44
C GLU A 172 -3.93 0.84 -15.69
N GLY A 173 -3.69 1.66 -14.66
CA GLY A 173 -2.78 2.82 -14.75
C GLY A 173 -1.35 2.45 -15.15
N ALA A 174 -0.84 1.32 -14.65
CA ALA A 174 0.47 0.80 -15.02
C ALA A 174 0.49 0.20 -16.45
N ASN A 175 -0.56 -0.55 -16.82
CA ASN A 175 -0.69 -1.14 -18.17
C ASN A 175 -0.73 -0.07 -19.26
N GLN A 176 -1.37 1.08 -19.03
CA GLN A 176 -1.40 2.21 -19.98
C GLN A 176 -0.01 2.76 -20.32
N LEU A 177 0.99 2.50 -19.47
CA LEU A 177 2.39 2.87 -19.70
C LEU A 177 3.21 1.74 -20.31
N GLY A 178 2.61 0.57 -20.55
CA GLY A 178 3.28 -0.63 -21.07
C GLY A 178 4.01 -1.46 -20.01
N ILE A 179 3.74 -1.24 -18.71
CA ILE A 179 4.29 -2.07 -17.64
C ILE A 179 3.52 -3.39 -17.60
N THR A 180 4.22 -4.51 -17.51
CA THR A 180 3.57 -5.83 -17.34
C THR A 180 2.95 -5.88 -15.94
N SER A 181 1.63 -5.86 -15.85
CA SER A 181 0.96 -5.73 -14.55
C SER A 181 0.13 -6.98 -14.21
N VAL A 182 0.27 -7.46 -12.97
CA VAL A 182 -0.36 -8.68 -12.46
C VAL A 182 -1.27 -8.31 -11.29
N LEU A 183 -2.59 -8.44 -11.51
CA LEU A 183 -3.59 -8.27 -10.45
C LEU A 183 -3.48 -9.40 -9.42
N VAL A 184 -3.09 -9.06 -8.19
CA VAL A 184 -2.99 -9.97 -7.06
C VAL A 184 -4.38 -10.22 -6.49
N LYS A 185 -4.94 -11.39 -6.77
CA LYS A 185 -6.30 -11.75 -6.32
C LYS A 185 -6.30 -12.39 -4.93
N ASP A 186 -5.23 -13.11 -4.64
CA ASP A 186 -5.06 -13.89 -3.43
C ASP A 186 -3.57 -14.18 -3.18
N LYS A 187 -3.30 -14.90 -2.09
CA LYS A 187 -1.95 -15.27 -1.66
C LYS A 187 -1.22 -16.21 -2.64
N ALA A 188 -1.94 -16.91 -3.51
CA ALA A 188 -1.34 -17.84 -4.47
C ALA A 188 -0.85 -17.14 -5.74
N THR A 189 -1.39 -15.95 -6.05
CA THR A 189 -1.14 -15.27 -7.33
C THR A 189 0.36 -15.03 -7.62
N ILE A 190 1.12 -14.50 -6.65
CA ILE A 190 2.56 -14.24 -6.80
C ILE A 190 3.38 -15.54 -6.86
N PRO A 191 3.22 -16.50 -5.92
CA PRO A 191 3.87 -17.81 -6.01
C PRO A 191 3.64 -18.51 -7.36
N ASP A 192 2.40 -18.53 -7.85
CA ASP A 192 2.03 -19.17 -9.11
C ASP A 192 2.65 -18.46 -10.32
N TYR A 193 2.75 -17.12 -10.29
CA TYR A 193 3.43 -16.35 -11.33
C TYR A 193 4.88 -16.79 -11.47
N PHE A 194 5.63 -16.85 -10.36
CA PHE A 194 7.03 -17.22 -10.38
C PHE A 194 7.30 -18.72 -10.55
N ALA A 195 6.35 -19.58 -10.17
CA ALA A 195 6.45 -21.02 -10.44
C ALA A 195 6.40 -21.31 -11.96
N LYS A 196 5.56 -20.59 -12.71
CA LYS A 196 5.42 -20.76 -14.17
C LYS A 196 6.63 -20.25 -14.95
N LEU A 197 7.34 -19.24 -14.44
CA LEU A 197 8.54 -18.68 -15.07
C LEU A 197 9.79 -19.57 -14.90
N LEU A 198 9.76 -20.53 -13.97
CA LEU A 198 10.85 -21.46 -13.69
C LEU A 198 10.70 -22.81 -14.41
N CYS A 199 9.64 -22.99 -15.21
CA CYS A 199 9.41 -24.12 -16.11
C CYS A 199 9.64 -23.69 -17.56
#